data_AF-A0A945E480-F1
#
_entry.id   AF-A0A945E480-F1
#
_cell.length_a   1.000
_cell.length_b   1.000
_cell.length_c   1.000
_cell.angle_alpha   90.00
_cell.angle_beta   90.00
_cell.angle_gamma   90.00
#
_symmetry.space_group_name_H-M   'P 1'
#
loop_
_entity.id
_entity.type
_entity.pdbx_description
1 polymer ?
#
loop_
_entity_poly.entity_id
_entity_poly.type
_entity_poly.pdbx_seq_one_letter_code
_entity_poly.pdbx_strand_id
1 'polypeptide(L)'
;AQNVVDAAPFYDTVAMNHGATVVVTMQAAATAQNNGGYTAVAQPDVVLNVSHSISQPNSALLASVTNTVVTTDASGTATYSFTQADPNVGGTVDYNDATDDVTHAIVVTDVAAYNAIDGVQTIRDISWADNKPCDITNAGSSMSFDFQDVLAGAGAGVTQDAVTHNVTSYLAGTAIAPIARTATATVYDKFGATVANASGSAVFAGGPADALVAVANVATTGGIDTGGQAINKFRVGDQVCFTALAGGITTGVAADTVYYVRSHLAGAGGGGTRFDAFDLAATSGGAAIALVGASATGDAVAIAHPTLGCATRSFGPAGTASVAWNDTTATAGLDAVYVTTGAGENAASTAIRYVAPDAVVLVGSDTSTTWDESGTATGGAATDIIGTPMEHDTAGDTFITKLQYGTYSGGYFLEDIAAATNVFELDLVTTAEAIVAFPYDSAVCFKNVDQFAGAGAPTVGTPVYVKTHAAGTAGTDAKISWSGTLDADGIADTVLTITGTPGGATTHMGAATRSINNTYTCSNNTYVQYSYDAADVFYLTSSGGVSTTPTSMAGFEGTYYQSSSGAYGLQGHKADTTAGNVPGLAWTAGDIDAVDYEALAGNISIFKAGG
;
A
#
# COMPACT_ATOMS: atom_id res chain seq x y z
N ALA A 1 13.68 8.96 10.07
CA ALA A 1 13.60 8.74 11.54
C ALA A 1 14.86 9.25 12.21
N GLN A 2 14.89 10.53 12.57
CA GLN A 2 15.89 11.03 13.52
C GLN A 2 15.41 10.65 14.91
N ASN A 3 16.16 9.79 15.61
CA ASN A 3 16.10 9.70 17.06
C ASN A 3 16.69 11.00 17.61
N VAL A 4 15.86 12.05 17.70
CA VAL A 4 16.10 13.11 18.66
C VAL A 4 15.82 12.45 20.00
N VAL A 5 16.88 12.14 20.75
CA VAL A 5 16.74 11.77 22.14
C VAL A 5 16.28 13.03 22.84
N ASP A 6 14.97 13.21 22.98
CA ASP A 6 14.39 14.35 23.69
C ASP A 6 14.96 14.40 25.10
N ALA A 7 15.76 15.42 25.35
CA ALA A 7 16.35 15.67 26.64
C ALA A 7 15.33 16.36 27.55
N ALA A 8 14.40 15.56 28.11
CA ALA A 8 13.46 15.89 29.21
C ALA A 8 12.37 16.96 28.91
N PRO A 9 11.28 17.07 29.71
CA PRO A 9 10.54 16.09 30.54
C PRO A 9 9.12 15.75 29.98
N PHE A 10 8.75 16.24 28.80
CA PHE A 10 7.45 16.00 28.17
C PHE A 10 7.57 14.86 27.14
N TYR A 11 6.84 13.77 27.33
CA TYR A 11 6.77 12.69 26.35
C TYR A 11 5.64 13.02 25.35
N ASP A 12 5.92 12.96 24.05
CA ASP A 12 4.98 13.17 22.94
C ASP A 12 4.43 14.62 22.84
N THR A 13 5.31 15.58 22.56
CA THR A 13 4.96 16.98 22.32
C THR A 13 4.55 17.23 20.87
N VAL A 14 3.49 18.01 20.69
CA VAL A 14 3.12 18.55 19.37
C VAL A 14 3.85 19.87 19.15
N ALA A 15 4.67 19.96 18.10
CA ALA A 15 5.34 21.20 17.71
C ALA A 15 4.33 22.22 17.14
N MET A 16 4.40 23.46 17.61
CA MET A 16 3.52 24.56 17.23
C MET A 16 4.35 25.80 16.87
N ASN A 17 3.88 26.59 15.90
CA ASN A 17 4.45 27.92 15.67
C ASN A 17 4.08 28.86 16.82
N HIS A 18 5.02 29.71 17.26
CA HIS A 18 4.65 30.82 18.13
C HIS A 18 3.52 31.67 17.49
N GLY A 19 2.60 32.13 18.33
CA GLY A 19 1.38 32.83 17.91
C GLY A 19 0.24 31.93 17.41
N ALA A 20 0.45 30.62 17.25
CA ALA A 20 -0.64 29.69 16.98
C ALA A 20 -1.58 29.55 18.19
N THR A 21 -2.88 29.37 17.93
CA THR A 21 -3.87 29.13 18.99
C THR A 21 -4.23 27.65 19.03
N VAL A 22 -4.02 27.02 20.19
CA VAL A 22 -4.52 25.67 20.47
C VAL A 22 -5.95 25.78 20.99
N VAL A 23 -6.86 24.96 20.43
CA VAL A 23 -8.24 24.84 20.88
C VAL A 23 -8.49 23.40 21.33
N VAL A 24 -8.73 23.22 22.63
CA VAL A 24 -9.09 21.94 23.24
C VAL A 24 -10.61 21.88 23.33
N THR A 25 -11.21 20.94 22.60
CA THR A 25 -12.65 20.65 22.65
C THR A 25 -12.88 19.40 23.48
N MET A 26 -13.69 19.53 24.52
CA MET A 26 -14.05 18.46 25.45
C MET A 26 -15.50 18.07 25.24
N GLN A 27 -15.78 16.78 25.06
CA GLN A 27 -17.14 16.26 24.86
C GLN A 27 -17.53 15.34 26.01
N ALA A 28 -18.56 15.72 26.77
CA ALA A 28 -19.20 14.86 27.75
C ALA A 28 -20.42 14.17 27.13
N ALA A 29 -20.42 12.85 27.18
CA ALA A 29 -21.55 12.03 26.76
C ALA A 29 -21.77 10.90 27.76
N ALA A 30 -23.04 10.59 28.04
CA ALA A 30 -23.42 9.39 28.77
C ALA A 30 -23.94 8.36 27.77
N THR A 31 -23.67 7.09 28.03
CA THR A 31 -24.21 6.00 27.24
C THR A 31 -25.60 5.65 27.74
N ALA A 32 -26.65 6.04 27.01
CA ALA A 32 -28.01 5.59 27.32
C ALA A 32 -28.31 4.31 26.54
N GLN A 33 -28.68 3.25 27.26
CA GLN A 33 -29.20 2.03 26.64
C GLN A 33 -30.67 2.28 26.25
N ASN A 34 -30.90 2.62 24.98
CA ASN A 34 -32.25 2.75 24.42
C ASN A 34 -32.50 1.59 23.47
N ASN A 35 -33.46 0.73 23.82
CA ASN A 35 -34.02 -0.28 22.91
C ASN A 35 -32.99 -1.21 22.22
N GLY A 36 -31.96 -1.64 22.96
CA GLY A 36 -30.94 -2.57 22.45
C GLY A 36 -29.72 -1.90 21.79
N GLY A 37 -29.67 -0.58 21.69
CA GLY A 37 -28.51 0.19 21.24
C GLY A 37 -27.96 1.12 22.33
N TYR A 38 -26.64 1.31 22.34
CA TYR A 38 -25.96 2.31 23.16
C TYR A 38 -25.84 3.61 22.36
N THR A 39 -26.70 4.59 22.65
CA THR A 39 -26.65 5.91 22.01
C THR A 39 -25.95 6.91 22.94
N ALA A 40 -24.97 7.64 22.42
CA ALA A 40 -24.30 8.72 23.14
C ALA A 40 -25.28 9.87 23.35
N VAL A 41 -25.54 10.22 24.60
CA VAL A 41 -26.40 11.35 24.99
C VAL A 41 -25.52 12.45 25.54
N ALA A 42 -25.50 13.59 24.85
CA ALA A 42 -24.83 14.82 25.28
C ALA A 42 -25.17 15.15 26.75
N GLN A 43 -24.15 15.47 27.54
CA GLN A 43 -24.31 15.85 28.95
C GLN A 43 -24.07 17.35 29.13
N PRO A 44 -25.12 18.19 29.18
CA PRO A 44 -24.96 19.60 29.50
C PRO A 44 -24.59 19.81 30.97
N ASP A 45 -24.01 20.98 31.25
CA ASP A 45 -23.68 21.46 32.59
C ASP A 45 -22.66 20.60 33.37
N VAL A 46 -21.88 19.76 32.68
CA VAL A 46 -20.75 19.03 33.28
C VAL A 46 -19.62 20.02 33.53
N VAL A 47 -19.14 20.07 34.77
CA VAL A 47 -18.07 20.97 35.19
C VAL A 47 -16.73 20.26 35.05
N LEU A 48 -15.86 20.81 34.20
CA LEU A 48 -14.51 20.32 33.96
C LEU A 48 -13.49 21.30 34.50
N ASN A 49 -12.38 20.80 35.03
CA ASN A 49 -11.23 21.60 35.41
C ASN A 49 -10.07 21.35 34.43
N VAL A 50 -9.55 22.44 33.86
CA VAL A 50 -8.40 22.43 32.95
C VAL A 50 -7.20 22.99 33.70
N SER A 51 -6.24 22.13 34.01
CA SER A 51 -4.93 22.50 34.57
C SER A 51 -3.95 22.76 33.42
N HIS A 52 -3.41 23.97 33.36
CA HIS A 52 -2.49 24.41 32.30
C HIS A 52 -1.17 24.86 32.91
N SER A 53 -0.09 24.13 32.59
CA SER A 53 1.28 24.42 32.98
C SER A 53 2.08 24.95 31.80
N ILE A 54 2.91 25.98 32.00
CA ILE A 54 3.74 26.60 30.97
C ILE A 54 5.19 26.57 31.45
N SER A 55 6.13 26.12 30.61
CA SER A 55 7.55 26.12 30.90
C SER A 55 8.15 27.52 30.76
N GLN A 56 9.33 27.74 31.35
CA GLN A 56 10.19 28.83 30.95
C GLN A 56 10.81 28.51 29.57
N PRO A 57 11.17 29.54 28.77
CA PRO A 57 11.86 29.33 27.49
C PRO A 57 13.10 28.42 27.67
N ASN A 58 13.18 27.36 26.87
CA ASN A 58 14.26 26.37 26.85
C ASN A 58 14.67 25.85 28.25
N SER A 59 13.69 25.63 29.12
CA SER A 59 13.92 25.23 30.50
C SER A 59 12.84 24.27 31.00
N ALA A 60 13.26 23.23 31.71
CA ALA A 60 12.34 22.30 32.37
C ALA A 60 11.62 22.90 33.60
N LEU A 61 11.89 24.17 33.93
CA LEU A 61 11.22 24.87 35.02
C LEU A 61 9.88 25.45 34.56
N LEU A 62 8.87 25.39 35.41
CA LEU A 62 7.57 25.98 35.14
C LEU A 62 7.61 27.50 35.34
N ALA A 63 7.17 28.24 34.32
CA ALA A 63 6.89 29.66 34.40
C ALA A 63 5.55 29.94 35.11
N SER A 64 4.52 29.12 34.84
CA SER A 64 3.21 29.26 35.48
C SER A 64 2.40 27.96 35.48
N VAL A 65 1.41 27.90 36.38
CA VAL A 65 0.36 26.87 36.42
C VAL A 65 -0.97 27.56 36.70
N THR A 66 -1.97 27.33 35.85
CA THR A 66 -3.31 27.94 35.97
C THR A 66 -4.39 26.86 35.92
N ASN A 67 -5.43 27.00 36.75
CA ASN A 67 -6.61 26.12 36.71
C ASN A 67 -7.82 26.91 36.20
N THR A 68 -8.46 26.41 35.15
CA THR A 68 -9.65 27.02 34.54
C THR A 68 -10.82 26.07 34.62
N VAL A 69 -11.92 26.52 35.22
CA VAL A 69 -13.18 25.76 35.22
C VAL A 69 -13.96 26.09 33.95
N VAL A 70 -14.36 25.07 33.21
CA VAL A 70 -15.24 25.17 32.05
C VAL A 70 -16.47 24.29 32.26
N THR A 71 -17.58 24.64 31.61
CA THR A 71 -18.84 23.92 31.73
C THR A 71 -19.32 23.51 30.35
N THR A 72 -19.80 22.27 30.21
CA THR A 72 -20.32 21.80 28.93
C THR A 72 -21.65 22.47 28.58
N ASP A 73 -21.84 22.77 27.31
CA ASP A 73 -23.06 23.38 26.77
C ASP A 73 -24.19 22.36 26.53
N ALA A 74 -25.28 22.80 25.89
CA ALA A 74 -26.42 21.94 25.56
C ALA A 74 -26.07 20.71 24.69
N SER A 75 -24.99 20.78 23.91
CA SER A 75 -24.44 19.68 23.12
C SER A 75 -23.48 18.80 23.91
N GLY A 76 -23.25 19.08 25.19
CA GLY A 76 -22.27 18.39 26.02
C GLY A 76 -20.83 18.77 25.68
N THR A 77 -20.62 19.92 25.06
CA THR A 77 -19.30 20.35 24.59
C THR A 77 -18.77 21.50 25.44
N ALA A 78 -17.48 21.48 25.78
CA ALA A 78 -16.76 22.62 26.38
C ALA A 78 -15.51 22.93 25.56
N THR A 79 -15.08 24.19 25.54
CA THR A 79 -13.86 24.62 24.82
C THR A 79 -12.91 25.37 25.73
N TYR A 80 -11.61 25.12 25.55
CA TYR A 80 -10.52 25.85 26.18
C TYR A 80 -9.50 26.22 25.11
N SER A 81 -8.98 27.45 25.14
CA SER A 81 -8.00 27.88 24.14
C SER A 81 -6.88 28.69 24.75
N PHE A 82 -5.70 28.59 24.15
CA PHE A 82 -4.52 29.34 24.53
C PHE A 82 -3.62 29.59 23.33
N THR A 83 -2.85 30.67 23.42
CA THR A 83 -1.89 31.11 22.40
C THR A 83 -0.60 31.45 23.13
N GLN A 84 0.53 30.99 22.63
CA GLN A 84 1.83 31.37 23.17
C GLN A 84 2.44 32.42 22.26
N ALA A 85 2.60 33.64 22.77
CA ALA A 85 3.37 34.64 22.05
C ALA A 85 4.84 34.21 21.96
N ASP A 86 5.50 34.58 20.87
CA ASP A 86 6.95 34.47 20.75
C ASP A 86 7.62 35.28 21.88
N PRO A 87 8.42 34.65 22.76
CA PRO A 87 9.11 35.36 23.84
C PRO A 87 10.25 36.25 23.35
N ASN A 88 10.65 36.19 22.07
CA ASN A 88 11.63 37.07 21.45
C ASN A 88 11.07 38.47 21.14
N VAL A 89 10.80 39.23 22.19
CA VAL A 89 10.30 40.60 22.08
C VAL A 89 11.45 41.62 22.07
N GLY A 90 12.32 41.57 21.05
CA GLY A 90 13.15 42.73 20.69
C GLY A 90 14.58 42.50 20.23
N GLY A 91 14.79 42.61 18.91
CA GLY A 91 15.93 43.39 18.40
C GLY A 91 17.09 42.62 17.78
N THR A 92 16.86 41.48 17.12
CA THR A 92 17.41 41.04 15.84
C THR A 92 16.62 39.77 15.54
N VAL A 93 15.73 39.78 14.55
CA VAL A 93 14.80 38.65 14.34
C VAL A 93 15.58 37.47 13.78
N ASP A 94 16.04 36.58 14.65
CA ASP A 94 16.47 35.25 14.25
C ASP A 94 15.24 34.36 14.31
N TYR A 95 14.64 34.07 13.14
CA TYR A 95 13.44 33.24 13.01
C TYR A 95 13.71 31.75 13.30
N ASN A 96 14.81 31.42 13.97
CA ASN A 96 15.28 30.07 14.22
C ASN A 96 16.12 30.04 15.51
N ASP A 97 15.60 30.62 16.58
CA ASP A 97 16.26 30.67 17.87
C ASP A 97 15.83 29.49 18.73
N ALA A 98 16.63 28.42 18.77
CA ALA A 98 16.37 27.24 19.63
C ALA A 98 16.42 27.53 21.15
N THR A 99 16.50 28.80 21.56
CA THR A 99 16.46 29.20 22.97
C THR A 99 15.12 29.80 23.40
N ASP A 100 14.16 29.96 22.48
CA ASP A 100 12.86 30.56 22.74
C ASP A 100 11.73 29.56 22.97
N ASP A 101 11.96 28.27 22.74
CA ASP A 101 10.97 27.19 22.86
C ASP A 101 10.21 27.22 24.21
N VAL A 102 8.88 27.25 24.14
CA VAL A 102 7.98 27.22 25.30
C VAL A 102 7.04 26.03 25.21
N THR A 103 7.10 25.14 26.19
CA THR A 103 6.24 23.97 26.27
C THR A 103 5.04 24.20 27.21
N HIS A 104 3.88 23.75 26.77
CA HIS A 104 2.61 23.83 27.47
C HIS A 104 2.12 22.41 27.78
N ALA A 105 1.65 22.17 29.00
CA ALA A 105 1.03 20.92 29.41
C ALA A 105 -0.40 21.16 29.89
N ILE A 106 -1.36 20.43 29.31
CA ILE A 106 -2.79 20.53 29.59
C ILE A 106 -3.31 19.21 30.19
N VAL A 107 -3.96 19.29 31.33
CA VAL A 107 -4.68 18.17 31.96
C VAL A 107 -6.15 18.57 32.16
N VAL A 108 -7.08 17.71 31.75
CA VAL A 108 -8.52 17.91 31.92
C VAL A 108 -9.06 16.88 32.90
N THR A 109 -9.76 17.33 33.94
CA THR A 109 -10.42 16.45 34.92
C THR A 109 -11.90 16.82 35.08
N ASP A 110 -12.75 15.79 35.26
CA ASP A 110 -14.14 16.00 35.69
C ASP A 110 -14.17 16.31 37.20
N VAL A 111 -14.85 17.38 37.57
CA VAL A 111 -14.99 17.82 38.97
C VAL A 111 -15.94 16.90 39.75
N ALA A 112 -16.90 16.24 39.10
CA ALA A 112 -17.91 15.42 39.76
C ALA A 112 -17.40 14.02 40.17
N ALA A 113 -16.47 13.44 39.42
CA ALA A 113 -15.83 12.17 39.77
C ALA A 113 -14.84 12.27 40.94
N TYR A 114 -14.35 13.49 41.26
CA TYR A 114 -13.43 13.74 42.37
C TYR A 114 -14.17 14.24 43.61
N ASN A 115 -14.96 13.35 44.21
CA ASN A 115 -15.83 13.63 45.37
C ASN A 115 -15.06 13.75 46.71
N ALA A 116 -13.93 14.46 46.69
CA ALA A 116 -13.22 14.92 47.87
C ALA A 116 -12.40 16.16 47.52
N ILE A 117 -12.74 17.31 48.11
CA ILE A 117 -11.84 18.15 48.93
C ILE A 117 -12.55 19.47 49.23
N ASP A 118 -13.02 19.58 50.48
CA ASP A 118 -13.16 20.84 51.20
C ASP A 118 -11.73 21.18 51.70
N GLY A 119 -11.05 22.14 51.05
CA GLY A 119 -9.68 22.52 51.40
C GLY A 119 -8.87 23.16 50.26
N VAL A 120 -7.97 24.07 50.62
CA VAL A 120 -7.02 24.75 49.71
C VAL A 120 -6.23 23.69 48.92
N GLN A 121 -6.41 23.67 47.60
CA GLN A 121 -5.65 22.83 46.69
C GLN A 121 -4.19 23.30 46.68
N THR A 122 -3.29 22.57 47.35
CA THR A 122 -1.85 22.72 47.12
C THR A 122 -1.53 22.24 45.71
N ILE A 123 -0.96 23.14 44.90
CA ILE A 123 -0.38 22.87 43.58
C ILE A 123 0.36 21.53 43.65
N ARG A 124 -0.15 20.53 42.94
CA ARG A 124 0.50 19.23 42.82
C ARG A 124 1.22 19.27 41.48
N ASP A 125 2.54 19.19 41.51
CA ASP A 125 3.35 19.03 40.30
C ASP A 125 2.76 17.87 39.47
N ILE A 126 2.46 18.14 38.20
CA ILE A 126 1.93 17.15 37.28
C ILE A 126 3.00 16.05 37.16
N SER A 127 2.72 14.87 37.69
CA SER A 127 3.66 13.75 37.61
C SER A 127 3.70 13.21 36.19
N TRP A 128 4.87 13.30 35.59
CA TRP A 128 5.24 12.95 34.22
C TRP A 128 4.96 11.48 33.92
N ALA A 129 3.83 11.17 33.28
CA ALA A 129 3.44 9.80 32.94
C ALA A 129 3.40 9.58 31.42
N ASP A 130 4.15 8.57 31.01
CA ASP A 130 4.28 7.98 29.69
C ASP A 130 3.02 7.14 29.34
N ASN A 131 2.44 7.42 28.17
CA ASN A 131 1.90 6.47 27.18
C ASN A 131 0.51 6.70 26.56
N LYS A 132 -0.30 7.70 26.94
CA LYS A 132 -1.53 8.03 26.17
C LYS A 132 -1.94 9.50 26.35
N PRO A 133 -1.77 10.40 25.35
CA PRO A 133 -2.09 11.83 25.47
C PRO A 133 -3.59 12.16 25.66
N CYS A 134 -4.44 11.17 25.84
CA CYS A 134 -5.90 11.31 25.93
C CYS A 134 -6.56 10.35 26.93
N ASP A 135 -5.78 9.63 27.76
CA ASP A 135 -6.35 8.69 28.73
C ASP A 135 -6.64 9.37 30.08
N ILE A 136 -7.90 9.79 30.24
CA ILE A 136 -8.49 10.30 31.49
C ILE A 136 -8.41 9.30 32.65
N THR A 137 -8.22 8.00 32.41
CA THR A 137 -8.21 6.99 33.48
C THR A 137 -6.97 7.06 34.37
N ASN A 138 -5.89 7.70 33.90
CA ASN A 138 -4.71 8.01 34.69
C ASN A 138 -4.65 9.52 34.93
N ALA A 139 -4.86 9.95 36.17
CA ALA A 139 -4.90 11.35 36.61
C ALA A 139 -3.53 12.10 36.53
N GLY A 140 -2.68 11.79 35.56
CA GLY A 140 -1.37 12.40 35.33
C GLY A 140 -0.96 12.50 33.84
N SER A 141 -1.78 12.03 32.90
CA SER A 141 -1.48 12.17 31.47
C SER A 141 -1.82 13.59 30.99
N SER A 142 -0.80 14.34 30.53
CA SER A 142 -0.99 15.68 29.95
C SER A 142 -0.88 15.65 28.43
N MET A 143 -1.67 16.49 27.77
CA MET A 143 -1.40 16.89 26.38
C MET A 143 -0.27 17.91 26.41
N SER A 144 0.79 17.69 25.63
CA SER A 144 1.96 18.56 25.62
C SER A 144 2.11 19.26 24.26
N PHE A 145 2.31 20.58 24.26
CA PHE A 145 2.44 21.41 23.07
C PHE A 145 3.70 22.25 23.17
N ASP A 146 4.57 22.20 22.18
CA ASP A 146 5.85 22.87 22.18
C ASP A 146 5.89 23.99 21.14
N PHE A 147 5.80 25.24 21.59
CA PHE A 147 5.85 26.42 20.73
C PHE A 147 7.30 26.80 20.49
N GLN A 148 7.70 26.83 19.23
CA GLN A 148 9.09 27.03 18.85
C GLN A 148 9.15 27.74 17.49
N ASP A 149 10.19 28.55 17.28
CA ASP A 149 10.38 29.27 16.03
C ASP A 149 11.23 28.52 15.02
N VAL A 150 11.84 27.39 15.39
CA VAL A 150 12.79 26.64 14.55
C VAL A 150 12.11 26.15 13.26
N LEU A 151 12.06 27.01 12.25
CA LEU A 151 11.78 26.66 10.87
C LEU A 151 12.89 25.71 10.46
N ALA A 152 12.50 24.49 10.17
CA ALA A 152 13.37 23.55 9.52
C ALA A 152 13.86 24.12 8.19
N GLY A 153 15.04 24.73 8.22
CA GLY A 153 15.79 25.01 7.00
C GLY A 153 15.89 23.72 6.18
N ALA A 154 15.79 23.88 4.87
CA ALA A 154 15.81 22.76 3.93
C ALA A 154 17.03 21.86 4.22
N GLY A 155 16.75 20.64 4.71
CA GLY A 155 17.76 19.62 5.03
C GLY A 155 17.73 19.08 6.47
N ALA A 156 17.18 19.78 7.46
CA ALA A 156 17.28 19.34 8.87
C ALA A 156 15.97 19.25 9.67
N GLY A 157 14.82 19.61 9.11
CA GLY A 157 13.54 19.39 9.82
C GLY A 157 12.29 19.39 8.92
N VAL A 158 12.47 19.11 7.63
CA VAL A 158 11.33 18.57 6.88
C VAL A 158 11.03 17.23 7.52
N THR A 159 9.90 17.13 8.19
CA THR A 159 9.51 15.91 8.92
C THR A 159 8.61 15.01 8.09
N GLN A 160 7.98 15.56 7.04
CA GLN A 160 7.01 14.81 6.25
C GLN A 160 6.92 15.30 4.80
N ASP A 161 7.02 14.38 3.86
CA ASP A 161 6.51 14.52 2.50
C ASP A 161 5.15 13.82 2.36
N ALA A 162 4.33 14.25 1.41
CA ALA A 162 3.10 13.54 1.04
C ALA A 162 2.98 13.48 -0.47
N VAL A 163 2.51 12.35 -0.98
CA VAL A 163 2.29 12.12 -2.42
C VAL A 163 0.80 12.02 -2.66
N THR A 164 0.30 12.80 -3.62
CA THR A 164 -1.11 12.79 -4.03
C THR A 164 -1.25 12.59 -5.54
N HIS A 165 -2.30 11.86 -5.95
CA HIS A 165 -2.69 11.70 -7.34
C HIS A 165 -3.89 12.60 -7.67
N ASN A 166 -3.97 13.08 -8.92
CA ASN A 166 -5.14 13.84 -9.40
C ASN A 166 -6.42 12.99 -9.46
N VAL A 167 -6.28 11.67 -9.57
CA VAL A 167 -7.36 10.69 -9.57
C VAL A 167 -6.84 9.40 -8.93
N THR A 168 -7.41 9.01 -7.79
CA THR A 168 -7.06 7.75 -7.10
C THR A 168 -7.63 6.54 -7.81
N SER A 169 -8.77 6.69 -8.48
CA SER A 169 -9.35 5.62 -9.28
C SER A 169 -10.14 6.09 -10.49
N TYR A 170 -10.13 5.29 -11.54
CA TYR A 170 -10.91 5.57 -12.74
C TYR A 170 -11.29 4.32 -13.51
N LEU A 171 -12.41 4.43 -14.22
CA LEU A 171 -12.92 3.38 -15.08
C LEU A 171 -12.01 3.20 -16.30
N ALA A 172 -11.72 1.95 -16.63
CA ALA A 172 -11.08 1.55 -17.87
C ALA A 172 -11.98 1.96 -19.04
N GLY A 173 -11.71 3.14 -19.60
CA GLY A 173 -12.35 3.58 -20.83
C GLY A 173 -12.09 2.59 -21.98
N THR A 174 -12.90 2.69 -23.03
CA THR A 174 -12.74 1.89 -24.26
C THR A 174 -11.34 2.10 -24.88
N ALA A 175 -10.47 1.12 -24.65
CA ALA A 175 -9.21 0.72 -25.30
C ALA A 175 -8.17 1.71 -25.88
N ILE A 176 -8.37 3.04 -25.99
CA ILE A 176 -7.39 3.85 -26.76
C ILE A 176 -7.19 5.30 -26.30
N ALA A 177 -7.98 5.84 -25.37
CA ALA A 177 -7.74 7.18 -24.85
C ALA A 177 -6.69 7.12 -23.72
N PRO A 178 -5.51 7.76 -23.88
CA PRO A 178 -4.55 7.86 -22.79
C PRO A 178 -5.18 8.64 -21.64
N ILE A 179 -5.05 8.13 -20.42
CA ILE A 179 -5.52 8.83 -19.22
C ILE A 179 -4.34 9.58 -18.63
N ALA A 180 -4.43 10.90 -18.62
CA ALA A 180 -3.41 11.76 -18.04
C ALA A 180 -3.47 11.67 -16.51
N ARG A 181 -2.40 11.17 -15.92
CA ARG A 181 -2.19 11.09 -14.47
C ARG A 181 -1.16 12.12 -14.05
N THR A 182 -1.27 12.57 -12.81
CA THR A 182 -0.26 13.39 -12.16
C THR A 182 -0.03 12.93 -10.74
N ALA A 183 1.23 12.91 -10.31
CA ALA A 183 1.61 12.75 -8.91
C ALA A 183 2.25 14.05 -8.43
N THR A 184 1.82 14.53 -7.27
CA THR A 184 2.38 15.72 -6.63
C THR A 184 2.94 15.34 -5.27
N ALA A 185 4.23 15.55 -5.12
CA ALA A 185 4.93 15.48 -3.84
C ALA A 185 4.90 16.87 -3.19
N THR A 186 4.44 16.93 -1.94
CA THR A 186 4.44 18.15 -1.13
C THR A 186 5.34 17.91 0.07
N VAL A 187 6.22 18.87 0.36
CA VAL A 187 7.12 18.85 1.52
C VAL A 187 6.52 19.75 2.59
N TYR A 188 6.30 19.20 3.78
CA TYR A 188 5.82 19.93 4.95
C TYR A 188 6.95 20.12 5.97
N ASP A 189 6.95 21.27 6.63
CA ASP A 189 7.74 21.45 7.84
C ASP A 189 7.12 20.68 9.01
N LYS A 190 7.82 20.68 10.14
CA LYS A 190 7.34 20.08 11.39
C LYS A 190 6.05 20.69 11.95
N PHE A 191 5.60 21.82 11.41
CA PHE A 191 4.36 22.49 11.79
C PHE A 191 3.20 22.20 10.81
N GLY A 192 3.44 21.36 9.79
CA GLY A 192 2.45 21.02 8.77
C GLY A 192 2.25 22.09 7.69
N ALA A 193 3.07 23.15 7.66
CA ALA A 193 3.06 24.13 6.58
C ALA A 193 3.96 23.68 5.43
N THR A 194 3.57 24.00 4.20
CA THR A 194 4.38 23.65 3.01
C THR A 194 5.70 24.43 3.01
N VAL A 195 6.82 23.74 2.82
CA VAL A 195 8.14 24.37 2.79
C VAL A 195 8.38 25.06 1.45
N ALA A 196 8.14 26.36 1.41
CA ALA A 196 8.40 27.17 0.23
C ALA A 196 9.90 27.09 -0.16
N ASN A 197 10.18 26.79 -1.43
CA ASN A 197 11.55 26.65 -1.96
C ASN A 197 12.41 25.61 -1.23
N ALA A 198 11.82 24.46 -0.83
CA ALA A 198 12.58 23.33 -0.32
C ALA A 198 13.79 23.04 -1.25
N SER A 199 15.01 23.13 -0.72
CA SER A 199 16.21 22.83 -1.50
C SER A 199 16.29 21.33 -1.75
N GLY A 200 16.39 20.94 -3.02
CA GLY A 200 16.51 19.54 -3.41
C GLY A 200 15.54 19.17 -4.53
N SER A 201 15.37 17.86 -4.71
CA SER A 201 14.50 17.30 -5.74
C SER A 201 13.69 16.14 -5.17
N ALA A 202 12.49 15.97 -5.71
CA ALA A 202 11.70 14.76 -5.58
C ALA A 202 12.04 13.83 -6.74
N VAL A 203 12.38 12.58 -6.43
CA VAL A 203 12.54 11.51 -7.42
C VAL A 203 11.30 10.62 -7.38
N PHE A 204 10.59 10.51 -8.50
CA PHE A 204 9.41 9.68 -8.68
C PHE A 204 9.81 8.36 -9.34
N ALA A 205 9.55 7.23 -8.68
CA ALA A 205 9.90 5.88 -9.14
C ALA A 205 8.72 4.89 -8.98
N GLY A 206 8.85 3.68 -9.53
CA GLY A 206 7.79 2.65 -9.51
C GLY A 206 7.81 1.73 -8.29
N GLY A 207 8.83 1.83 -7.44
CA GLY A 207 8.97 1.03 -6.23
C GLY A 207 9.75 1.75 -5.14
N PRO A 208 9.74 1.20 -3.91
CA PRO A 208 10.46 1.80 -2.80
C PRO A 208 11.97 1.69 -3.01
N ALA A 209 12.73 2.68 -2.52
CA ALA A 209 14.17 2.71 -2.70
C ALA A 209 14.86 1.75 -1.73
N ASP A 210 15.83 0.98 -2.22
CA ASP A 210 16.75 0.23 -1.38
C ASP A 210 18.06 0.99 -1.22
N ALA A 211 18.46 1.18 0.02
CA ALA A 211 19.78 1.68 0.35
C ALA A 211 20.85 0.69 -0.14
N LEU A 212 21.89 1.22 -0.77
CA LEU A 212 23.02 0.42 -1.18
C LEU A 212 23.96 0.17 -0.01
N VAL A 213 24.58 -1.00 0.00
CA VAL A 213 25.71 -1.28 0.89
C VAL A 213 26.89 -0.46 0.41
N ALA A 214 27.54 0.24 1.35
CA ALA A 214 28.76 0.97 1.07
C ALA A 214 29.90 0.00 0.73
N VAL A 215 30.42 0.07 -0.49
CA VAL A 215 31.50 -0.77 -0.98
C VAL A 215 32.60 0.11 -1.56
N ALA A 216 33.84 -0.13 -1.12
CA ALA A 216 34.99 0.69 -1.51
C ALA A 216 35.27 0.70 -3.03
N ASN A 217 34.88 -0.36 -3.75
CA ASN A 217 34.94 -0.41 -5.20
C ASN A 217 33.90 -1.37 -5.80
N VAL A 218 32.87 -0.82 -6.45
CA VAL A 218 31.79 -1.61 -7.08
C VAL A 218 32.30 -2.51 -8.22
N ALA A 219 33.44 -2.17 -8.85
CA ALA A 219 34.05 -3.02 -9.87
C ALA A 219 34.63 -4.32 -9.28
N THR A 220 35.03 -4.32 -8.00
CA THR A 220 35.60 -5.50 -7.34
C THR A 220 34.56 -6.45 -6.78
N THR A 221 33.38 -5.94 -6.45
CA THR A 221 32.21 -6.74 -6.04
C THR A 221 31.38 -7.21 -7.23
N GLY A 222 31.71 -6.74 -8.44
CA GLY A 222 31.06 -7.15 -9.68
C GLY A 222 29.73 -6.45 -9.97
N GLY A 223 29.23 -5.60 -9.07
CA GLY A 223 27.93 -4.95 -9.23
C GLY A 223 27.49 -4.06 -8.07
N ILE A 224 26.22 -3.65 -8.12
CA ILE A 224 25.50 -2.87 -7.12
C ILE A 224 24.98 -3.83 -6.04
N ASP A 225 25.23 -3.52 -4.77
CA ASP A 225 24.85 -4.35 -3.63
C ASP A 225 23.83 -3.64 -2.73
N THR A 226 22.76 -4.35 -2.39
CA THR A 226 21.65 -3.84 -1.56
C THR A 226 21.64 -4.44 -0.15
N GLY A 227 22.53 -5.39 0.15
CA GLY A 227 22.68 -6.05 1.47
C GLY A 227 21.57 -7.03 1.85
N GLY A 228 20.44 -6.99 1.13
CA GLY A 228 19.36 -7.96 1.14
C GLY A 228 19.31 -8.78 -0.14
N GLN A 229 18.46 -9.82 -0.18
CA GLN A 229 18.27 -10.69 -1.35
C GLN A 229 17.70 -9.89 -2.54
N ALA A 230 18.58 -9.26 -3.32
CA ALA A 230 18.24 -8.42 -4.45
C ALA A 230 17.35 -9.15 -5.46
N ILE A 231 17.51 -10.47 -5.62
CA ILE A 231 16.66 -11.30 -6.51
C ILE A 231 15.16 -11.21 -6.21
N ASN A 232 14.78 -10.96 -4.95
CA ASN A 232 13.36 -10.88 -4.58
C ASN A 232 12.72 -9.57 -5.03
N LYS A 233 13.51 -8.52 -5.24
CA LYS A 233 13.03 -7.16 -5.51
C LYS A 233 13.43 -6.61 -6.88
N PHE A 234 14.62 -6.97 -7.36
CA PHE A 234 15.17 -6.52 -8.64
C PHE A 234 15.48 -7.75 -9.49
N ARG A 235 14.52 -8.23 -10.30
CA ARG A 235 14.70 -9.40 -11.16
C ARG A 235 15.51 -9.05 -12.40
N VAL A 236 16.14 -10.05 -13.02
CA VAL A 236 16.79 -9.85 -14.31
C VAL A 236 15.78 -9.36 -15.34
N GLY A 237 16.12 -8.27 -16.03
CA GLY A 237 15.24 -7.58 -16.98
C GLY A 237 14.49 -6.40 -16.39
N ASP A 238 14.42 -6.28 -15.05
CA ASP A 238 13.73 -5.16 -14.41
C ASP A 238 14.41 -3.84 -14.73
N GLN A 239 13.57 -2.81 -14.94
CA GLN A 239 14.02 -1.44 -15.07
C GLN A 239 14.26 -0.86 -13.67
N VAL A 240 15.43 -0.27 -13.46
CA VAL A 240 15.83 0.33 -12.19
C VAL A 240 16.46 1.70 -12.42
N CYS A 241 16.51 2.51 -11.38
CA CYS A 241 17.19 3.79 -11.40
C CYS A 241 17.75 4.12 -10.02
N PHE A 242 18.70 5.04 -9.98
CA PHE A 242 19.21 5.57 -8.73
C PHE A 242 18.35 6.74 -8.28
N THR A 243 17.75 6.63 -7.10
CA THR A 243 16.99 7.71 -6.46
C THR A 243 17.90 8.64 -5.66
N ALA A 244 19.08 8.18 -5.29
CA ALA A 244 20.14 8.99 -4.72
C ALA A 244 21.52 8.45 -5.13
N LEU A 245 22.43 9.37 -5.45
CA LEU A 245 23.85 9.11 -5.64
C LEU A 245 24.65 10.12 -4.80
N ALA A 246 25.17 9.68 -3.67
CA ALA A 246 26.03 10.44 -2.76
C ALA A 246 27.46 10.65 -3.29
N GLY A 247 27.67 10.46 -4.60
CA GLY A 247 28.89 10.85 -5.32
C GLY A 247 30.04 9.84 -5.30
N GLY A 248 29.84 8.65 -4.74
CA GLY A 248 30.87 7.61 -4.71
C GLY A 248 31.07 6.90 -6.05
N ILE A 249 29.99 6.63 -6.79
CA ILE A 249 30.04 6.01 -8.12
C ILE A 249 30.26 7.14 -9.14
N THR A 250 31.44 7.12 -9.75
CA THR A 250 31.95 8.28 -10.53
C THR A 250 31.76 8.10 -12.03
N THR A 251 31.51 6.88 -12.51
CA THR A 251 31.35 6.59 -13.94
C THR A 251 30.37 5.45 -14.17
N GLY A 252 29.57 5.55 -15.25
CA GLY A 252 28.73 4.48 -15.77
C GLY A 252 27.23 4.63 -15.45
N VAL A 253 26.88 5.35 -14.38
CA VAL A 253 25.49 5.59 -13.98
C VAL A 253 25.25 7.05 -13.62
N ALA A 254 24.00 7.49 -13.75
CA ALA A 254 23.53 8.79 -13.33
C ALA A 254 22.19 8.64 -12.61
N ALA A 255 21.89 9.59 -11.74
CA ALA A 255 20.53 9.75 -11.24
C ALA A 255 19.58 10.01 -12.43
N ASP A 256 18.31 9.67 -12.28
CA ASP A 256 17.25 9.97 -13.25
C ASP A 256 17.38 9.24 -14.60
N THR A 257 18.25 8.23 -14.67
CA THR A 257 18.44 7.39 -15.85
C THR A 257 17.96 5.98 -15.54
N VAL A 258 17.21 5.39 -16.48
CA VAL A 258 16.75 4.01 -16.39
C VAL A 258 17.86 3.07 -16.86
N TYR A 259 18.13 2.07 -16.04
CA TYR A 259 19.01 0.94 -16.30
C TYR A 259 18.23 -0.36 -16.20
N TYR A 260 18.83 -1.45 -16.66
CA TYR A 260 18.23 -2.78 -16.60
C TYR A 260 19.09 -3.69 -15.74
N VAL A 261 18.45 -4.42 -14.82
CA VAL A 261 19.12 -5.50 -14.09
C VAL A 261 19.49 -6.58 -15.09
N ARG A 262 20.78 -6.88 -15.22
CA ARG A 262 21.25 -7.85 -16.22
C ARG A 262 21.41 -9.24 -15.63
N SER A 263 22.01 -9.35 -14.46
CA SER A 263 22.24 -10.62 -13.78
C SER A 263 22.39 -10.40 -12.28
N HIS A 264 22.10 -11.44 -11.51
CA HIS A 264 22.32 -11.45 -10.07
C HIS A 264 23.72 -11.97 -9.73
N LEU A 265 24.29 -11.40 -8.69
CA LEU A 265 25.65 -11.66 -8.23
C LEU A 265 25.64 -11.92 -6.73
N ALA A 266 26.69 -12.60 -6.24
CA ALA A 266 26.91 -12.71 -4.82
C ALA A 266 27.34 -11.33 -4.26
N GLY A 267 26.68 -10.86 -3.19
CA GLY A 267 27.00 -9.57 -2.56
C GLY A 267 28.26 -9.59 -1.70
N ALA A 268 28.69 -8.40 -1.29
CA ALA A 268 29.80 -8.10 -0.39
C ALA A 268 29.49 -8.53 1.05
N GLY A 269 29.47 -9.85 1.29
CA GLY A 269 29.23 -10.42 2.63
C GLY A 269 28.48 -11.75 2.60
N GLY A 270 27.89 -12.13 1.46
CA GLY A 270 27.24 -13.41 1.29
C GLY A 270 28.24 -14.52 0.95
N GLY A 271 28.32 -15.57 1.76
CA GLY A 271 28.80 -16.86 1.26
C GLY A 271 28.02 -17.23 0.00
N GLY A 272 28.63 -17.94 -0.96
CA GLY A 272 28.26 -18.00 -2.39
C GLY A 272 26.85 -18.48 -2.81
N THR A 273 25.84 -18.39 -1.96
CA THR A 273 24.42 -18.69 -2.22
C THR A 273 23.48 -17.50 -2.04
N ARG A 274 23.96 -16.32 -1.61
CA ARG A 274 23.12 -15.13 -1.37
C ARG A 274 23.26 -14.12 -2.52
N PHE A 275 22.18 -13.92 -3.27
CA PHE A 275 22.11 -12.98 -4.40
C PHE A 275 21.75 -11.58 -3.92
N ASP A 276 22.68 -10.91 -3.25
CA ASP A 276 22.46 -9.57 -2.68
C ASP A 276 22.87 -8.42 -3.62
N ALA A 277 23.52 -8.76 -4.74
CA ALA A 277 24.02 -7.79 -5.71
C ALA A 277 23.55 -8.10 -7.14
N PHE A 278 23.68 -7.11 -8.04
CA PHE A 278 23.38 -7.25 -9.46
C PHE A 278 24.24 -6.33 -10.32
N ASP A 279 24.44 -6.71 -11.59
CA ASP A 279 25.02 -5.83 -12.61
C ASP A 279 23.92 -5.14 -13.45
N LEU A 280 24.30 -4.00 -14.03
CA LEU A 280 23.40 -3.15 -14.79
C LEU A 280 23.74 -3.19 -16.28
N ALA A 281 22.72 -3.04 -17.12
CA ALA A 281 22.84 -2.78 -18.55
C ALA A 281 22.09 -1.48 -18.93
N ALA A 282 22.53 -0.82 -20.00
CA ALA A 282 21.86 0.39 -20.49
C ALA A 282 20.55 0.08 -21.26
N THR A 283 20.39 -1.17 -21.71
CA THR A 283 19.21 -1.68 -22.42
C THR A 283 18.89 -3.07 -21.91
N SER A 284 17.63 -3.49 -22.01
CA SER A 284 17.22 -4.86 -21.67
C SER A 284 18.03 -5.88 -22.48
N GLY A 285 18.58 -6.90 -21.79
CA GLY A 285 19.46 -7.91 -22.38
C GLY A 285 20.81 -7.39 -22.91
N GLY A 286 21.15 -6.12 -22.64
CA GLY A 286 22.36 -5.48 -23.11
C GLY A 286 23.64 -5.93 -22.40
N ALA A 287 24.78 -5.39 -22.84
CA ALA A 287 26.06 -5.60 -22.18
C ALA A 287 26.10 -4.93 -20.80
N ALA A 288 26.88 -5.49 -19.86
CA ALA A 288 27.10 -4.85 -18.57
C ALA A 288 27.75 -3.49 -18.72
N ILE A 289 27.25 -2.55 -17.93
CA ILE A 289 27.86 -1.26 -17.70
C ILE A 289 29.06 -1.47 -16.77
N ALA A 290 30.22 -0.94 -17.17
CA ALA A 290 31.38 -0.87 -16.30
C ALA A 290 31.17 0.24 -15.25
N LEU A 291 30.84 -0.16 -14.02
CA LEU A 291 30.72 0.75 -12.90
C LEU A 291 32.10 1.05 -12.31
N VAL A 292 32.39 2.33 -12.05
CA VAL A 292 33.66 2.77 -11.46
C VAL A 292 33.39 3.67 -10.27
N GLY A 293 34.06 3.40 -9.14
CA GLY A 293 33.94 4.18 -7.90
C GLY A 293 33.49 3.32 -6.72
N ALA A 294 33.10 3.97 -5.64
CA ALA A 294 32.58 3.35 -4.43
C ALA A 294 31.07 3.55 -4.32
N SER A 295 30.29 2.58 -3.85
CA SER A 295 28.96 2.92 -3.32
C SER A 295 29.13 3.52 -1.93
N ALA A 296 28.31 4.50 -1.58
CA ALA A 296 28.35 5.20 -0.31
C ALA A 296 27.04 5.02 0.47
N THR A 297 27.12 5.17 1.79
CA THR A 297 25.94 5.27 2.66
C THR A 297 25.12 6.48 2.22
N GLY A 298 23.91 6.24 1.70
CA GLY A 298 23.05 7.26 1.10
C GLY A 298 22.83 7.10 -0.40
N ASP A 299 23.58 6.24 -1.09
CA ASP A 299 23.18 5.78 -2.42
C ASP A 299 21.94 4.88 -2.30
N ALA A 300 21.00 5.03 -3.23
CA ALA A 300 19.78 4.23 -3.23
C ALA A 300 19.30 3.92 -4.66
N VAL A 301 18.70 2.75 -4.82
CA VAL A 301 18.18 2.25 -6.09
C VAL A 301 16.70 1.85 -5.94
N ALA A 302 15.89 2.15 -6.94
CA ALA A 302 14.48 1.78 -6.97
C ALA A 302 14.10 1.14 -8.31
N ILE A 303 12.99 0.40 -8.33
CA ILE A 303 12.36 -0.05 -9.58
C ILE A 303 11.87 1.20 -10.31
N ALA A 304 12.26 1.35 -11.57
CA ALA A 304 11.78 2.44 -12.40
C ALA A 304 10.31 2.22 -12.77
N HIS A 305 9.53 3.30 -12.79
CA HIS A 305 8.14 3.22 -13.17
C HIS A 305 8.00 2.88 -14.66
N PRO A 306 7.10 1.98 -15.06
CA PRO A 306 7.03 1.46 -16.44
C PRO A 306 6.81 2.55 -17.49
N THR A 307 6.03 3.59 -17.18
CA THR A 307 5.77 4.70 -18.10
C THR A 307 6.71 5.89 -17.95
N LEU A 308 6.92 6.40 -16.73
CA LEU A 308 7.68 7.65 -16.50
C LEU A 308 9.18 7.41 -16.23
N GLY A 309 9.62 6.16 -16.06
CA GLY A 309 10.98 5.83 -15.64
C GLY A 309 11.25 6.33 -14.22
N CYS A 310 12.31 7.12 -14.06
CA CYS A 310 12.58 7.84 -12.83
C CYS A 310 12.65 9.33 -13.09
N ALA A 311 11.57 10.02 -12.75
CA ALA A 311 11.43 11.42 -13.04
C ALA A 311 11.88 12.23 -11.83
N THR A 312 12.80 13.15 -12.04
CA THR A 312 13.25 14.05 -10.97
C THR A 312 12.77 15.46 -11.20
N ARG A 313 12.28 16.07 -10.13
CA ARG A 313 11.62 17.38 -10.16
C ARG A 313 12.09 18.22 -8.99
N SER A 314 12.51 19.44 -9.28
CA SER A 314 12.78 20.44 -8.25
C SER A 314 11.48 20.91 -7.62
N PHE A 315 11.49 21.17 -6.32
CA PHE A 315 10.36 21.80 -5.64
C PHE A 315 10.16 23.24 -6.10
N GLY A 316 8.92 23.59 -6.40
CA GLY A 316 8.51 24.96 -6.71
C GLY A 316 8.37 25.83 -5.46
N PRO A 317 7.99 27.10 -5.63
CA PRO A 317 7.79 28.05 -4.53
C PRO A 317 6.73 27.62 -3.51
N ALA A 318 5.83 26.71 -3.89
CA ALA A 318 4.80 26.15 -3.00
C ALA A 318 5.27 24.89 -2.24
N GLY A 319 6.55 24.51 -2.32
CA GLY A 319 7.05 23.28 -1.70
C GLY A 319 6.56 22.01 -2.37
N THR A 320 6.09 22.12 -3.63
CA THR A 320 5.55 21.00 -4.40
C THR A 320 6.40 20.67 -5.62
N ALA A 321 6.53 19.39 -5.90
CA ALA A 321 7.13 18.84 -7.11
C ALA A 321 6.11 17.89 -7.76
N SER A 322 5.97 17.92 -9.09
CA SER A 322 4.98 17.07 -9.75
C SER A 322 5.49 16.44 -11.05
N VAL A 323 5.01 15.23 -11.30
CA VAL A 323 5.19 14.50 -12.55
C VAL A 323 3.83 14.21 -13.16
N ALA A 324 3.77 14.24 -14.49
CA ALA A 324 2.61 13.83 -15.25
C ALA A 324 3.01 12.71 -16.21
N TRP A 325 2.13 11.73 -16.40
CA TRP A 325 2.32 10.66 -17.37
C TRP A 325 0.97 10.21 -17.91
N ASN A 326 1.00 9.43 -19.00
CA ASN A 326 -0.20 8.84 -19.57
C ASN A 326 -0.24 7.36 -19.22
N ASP A 327 -1.30 6.90 -18.59
CA ASP A 327 -1.53 5.46 -18.48
C ASP A 327 -1.91 4.91 -19.86
N THR A 328 -1.02 4.08 -20.41
CA THR A 328 -1.18 3.41 -21.70
C THR A 328 -1.67 1.96 -21.58
N THR A 329 -1.83 1.45 -20.37
CA THR A 329 -2.32 0.09 -20.15
C THR A 329 -3.75 -0.03 -20.69
N ALA A 330 -4.12 -1.13 -21.33
CA ALA A 330 -5.49 -1.30 -21.86
C ALA A 330 -6.42 -2.02 -20.86
N THR A 331 -5.88 -2.44 -19.71
CA THR A 331 -6.52 -3.35 -18.76
C THR A 331 -6.52 -2.77 -17.36
N ALA A 332 -7.36 -3.30 -16.47
CA ALA A 332 -7.31 -3.00 -15.05
C ALA A 332 -5.89 -3.24 -14.49
N GLY A 333 -5.48 -2.40 -13.54
CA GLY A 333 -4.13 -2.43 -13.01
C GLY A 333 -3.89 -1.38 -11.93
N LEU A 334 -2.93 -1.67 -11.05
CA LEU A 334 -2.38 -0.69 -10.14
C LEU A 334 -1.23 0.03 -10.83
N ASP A 335 -1.21 1.34 -10.65
CA ASP A 335 -0.07 2.17 -10.99
C ASP A 335 0.42 2.82 -9.69
N ALA A 336 1.62 2.45 -9.24
CA ALA A 336 2.18 2.89 -7.98
C ALA A 336 3.34 3.84 -8.26
N VAL A 337 3.32 5.00 -7.60
CA VAL A 337 4.43 5.95 -7.63
C VAL A 337 4.93 6.16 -6.22
N TYR A 338 6.23 5.94 -6.06
CA TYR A 338 6.98 6.23 -4.85
C TYR A 338 7.77 7.51 -5.05
N VAL A 339 7.91 8.29 -3.98
CA VAL A 339 8.70 9.51 -4.01
C VAL A 339 9.80 9.44 -2.97
N THR A 340 11.02 9.67 -3.43
CA THR A 340 12.17 9.91 -2.56
C THR A 340 12.50 11.39 -2.57
N THR A 341 12.62 11.99 -1.39
CA THR A 341 13.03 13.39 -1.20
C THR A 341 14.23 13.45 -0.26
N GLY A 342 14.80 14.66 -0.08
CA GLY A 342 15.87 14.87 0.91
C GLY A 342 15.44 14.65 2.37
N ALA A 343 14.13 14.58 2.64
CA ALA A 343 13.57 14.34 3.98
C ALA A 343 13.38 12.85 4.30
N GLY A 344 13.41 12.00 3.27
CA GLY A 344 13.12 10.58 3.38
C GLY A 344 12.37 10.08 2.16
N GLU A 345 12.00 8.81 2.22
CA GLU A 345 11.06 8.22 1.29
C GLU A 345 9.66 8.32 1.87
N ASN A 346 8.69 8.76 1.07
CA ASN A 346 7.28 8.69 1.45
C ASN A 346 6.52 7.62 0.70
N ALA A 347 5.50 7.11 1.39
CA ALA A 347 4.73 5.95 1.00
C ALA A 347 4.09 6.11 -0.39
N ALA A 348 3.96 4.97 -1.08
CA ALA A 348 3.33 4.84 -2.38
C ALA A 348 1.97 5.55 -2.41
N SER A 349 1.77 6.46 -3.36
CA SER A 349 0.42 6.76 -3.80
C SER A 349 0.09 5.79 -4.94
N THR A 350 -0.99 5.04 -4.78
CA THR A 350 -1.49 4.13 -5.81
C THR A 350 -2.65 4.80 -6.52
N ALA A 351 -2.70 4.68 -7.84
CA ALA A 351 -3.92 4.98 -8.57
C ALA A 351 -4.38 3.75 -9.36
N ILE A 352 -5.66 3.46 -9.23
CA ILE A 352 -6.28 2.21 -9.65
C ILE A 352 -7.06 2.43 -10.94
N ARG A 353 -6.70 1.70 -11.98
CA ARG A 353 -7.59 1.50 -13.12
C ARG A 353 -8.46 0.29 -12.84
N TYR A 354 -9.77 0.47 -12.80
CA TYR A 354 -10.74 -0.61 -12.62
C TYR A 354 -11.56 -0.85 -13.89
N VAL A 355 -12.16 -2.03 -14.01
CA VAL A 355 -13.21 -2.30 -15.00
C VAL A 355 -14.58 -2.20 -14.33
N ALA A 356 -15.58 -1.81 -15.11
CA ALA A 356 -16.97 -1.94 -14.66
C ALA A 356 -17.28 -3.44 -14.47
N PRO A 357 -18.11 -3.81 -13.48
CA PRO A 357 -18.63 -5.16 -13.37
C PRO A 357 -19.37 -5.50 -14.65
N ASP A 358 -18.92 -6.53 -15.35
CA ASP A 358 -19.60 -7.09 -16.53
C ASP A 358 -19.50 -8.63 -16.47
N ALA A 359 -20.29 -9.34 -17.26
CA ALA A 359 -20.33 -10.79 -17.37
C ALA A 359 -19.10 -11.35 -18.10
N VAL A 360 -17.90 -10.78 -17.88
CA VAL A 360 -16.65 -11.39 -18.31
C VAL A 360 -16.60 -12.74 -17.62
N VAL A 361 -16.79 -13.81 -18.41
CA VAL A 361 -16.70 -15.19 -17.92
C VAL A 361 -15.27 -15.45 -17.50
N LEU A 362 -15.09 -15.65 -16.20
CA LEU A 362 -13.86 -16.02 -15.55
C LEU A 362 -13.77 -17.55 -15.50
N VAL A 363 -12.59 -18.07 -15.18
CA VAL A 363 -12.37 -19.52 -15.08
C VAL A 363 -13.33 -20.10 -14.03
N GLY A 364 -14.00 -21.21 -14.34
CA GLY A 364 -14.96 -21.85 -13.43
C GLY A 364 -16.43 -21.49 -13.67
N SER A 365 -16.73 -20.56 -14.60
CA SER A 365 -18.07 -19.98 -14.86
C SER A 365 -18.48 -18.85 -13.91
N ASP A 366 -17.58 -18.44 -13.01
CA ASP A 366 -17.75 -17.21 -12.24
C ASP A 366 -17.52 -15.98 -13.11
N THR A 367 -17.97 -14.81 -12.67
CA THR A 367 -17.88 -13.56 -13.43
C THR A 367 -17.50 -12.40 -12.52
N SER A 368 -17.02 -11.28 -13.08
CA SER A 368 -16.83 -10.06 -12.27
C SER A 368 -18.14 -9.49 -11.71
N THR A 369 -19.30 -10.04 -12.11
CA THR A 369 -20.61 -9.75 -11.52
C THR A 369 -21.02 -10.77 -10.47
N THR A 370 -20.39 -11.94 -10.39
CA THR A 370 -20.79 -13.01 -9.46
C THR A 370 -19.57 -13.86 -9.14
N TRP A 371 -19.09 -13.77 -7.90
CA TRP A 371 -17.94 -14.54 -7.41
C TRP A 371 -18.08 -14.82 -5.92
N ASP A 372 -17.51 -15.94 -5.46
CA ASP A 372 -17.52 -16.40 -4.07
C ASP A 372 -16.21 -17.14 -3.75
N GLU A 373 -15.64 -16.89 -2.57
CA GLU A 373 -14.47 -17.59 -2.01
C GLU A 373 -14.81 -18.99 -1.47
N SER A 374 -15.98 -19.56 -1.81
CA SER A 374 -16.58 -20.77 -1.23
C SER A 374 -15.78 -22.09 -1.43
N GLY A 375 -14.62 -22.18 -0.78
CA GLY A 375 -13.78 -23.37 -0.74
C GLY A 375 -13.68 -23.98 0.66
N THR A 376 -14.77 -24.52 1.24
CA THR A 376 -14.62 -25.52 2.34
C THR A 376 -14.02 -26.85 1.85
N ALA A 377 -13.58 -26.93 0.60
CA ALA A 377 -12.93 -28.11 0.06
C ALA A 377 -11.51 -28.22 0.63
N THR A 378 -11.33 -29.21 1.48
CA THR A 378 -10.08 -29.82 1.94
C THR A 378 -9.19 -30.36 0.80
N GLY A 379 -9.14 -29.70 -0.37
CA GLY A 379 -8.30 -30.04 -1.51
C GLY A 379 -8.59 -29.29 -2.83
N GLY A 380 -9.16 -28.07 -2.82
CA GLY A 380 -9.70 -27.47 -4.06
C GLY A 380 -9.56 -25.96 -4.31
N ALA A 381 -8.68 -25.22 -3.63
CA ALA A 381 -8.50 -23.76 -3.77
C ALA A 381 -7.97 -23.27 -5.15
N ALA A 382 -8.02 -24.11 -6.19
CA ALA A 382 -7.50 -23.83 -7.52
C ALA A 382 -8.52 -23.12 -8.44
N THR A 383 -9.80 -23.07 -8.05
CA THR A 383 -10.89 -22.42 -8.81
C THR A 383 -11.44 -21.16 -8.16
N ASP A 384 -11.04 -20.84 -6.92
CA ASP A 384 -11.67 -19.76 -6.16
C ASP A 384 -11.17 -18.39 -6.66
N ILE A 385 -12.09 -17.43 -6.68
CA ILE A 385 -11.78 -16.00 -6.91
C ILE A 385 -11.66 -15.36 -5.54
N ILE A 386 -10.47 -14.86 -5.23
CA ILE A 386 -10.20 -14.17 -3.97
C ILE A 386 -10.43 -12.68 -4.18
N GLY A 387 -11.26 -12.06 -3.35
CA GLY A 387 -11.48 -10.63 -3.33
C GLY A 387 -10.66 -9.94 -2.27
N THR A 388 -9.99 -8.85 -2.65
CA THR A 388 -9.38 -7.93 -1.69
C THR A 388 -9.89 -6.53 -2.00
N PRO A 389 -10.66 -5.88 -1.11
CA PRO A 389 -10.98 -4.47 -1.28
C PRO A 389 -9.69 -3.65 -1.39
N MET A 390 -9.69 -2.58 -2.16
CA MET A 390 -8.52 -1.73 -2.40
C MET A 390 -8.82 -0.29 -2.03
N GLU A 391 -10.00 0.19 -2.40
CA GLU A 391 -10.51 1.53 -2.11
C GLU A 391 -11.98 1.40 -1.74
N HIS A 392 -12.43 2.20 -0.77
CA HIS A 392 -13.83 2.27 -0.36
C HIS A 392 -14.20 3.76 -0.28
N ASP A 393 -15.11 4.17 -1.15
CA ASP A 393 -15.68 5.50 -1.19
C ASP A 393 -17.10 5.46 -0.63
N THR A 394 -17.18 5.72 0.68
CA THR A 394 -18.44 5.79 1.43
C THR A 394 -19.32 6.97 1.00
N ALA A 395 -18.79 8.01 0.36
CA ALA A 395 -19.61 9.13 -0.11
C ALA A 395 -20.27 8.83 -1.47
N GLY A 396 -19.62 8.00 -2.28
CA GLY A 396 -20.10 7.54 -3.58
C GLY A 396 -20.81 6.18 -3.54
N ASP A 397 -20.94 5.55 -2.36
CA ASP A 397 -21.46 4.19 -2.16
C ASP A 397 -20.78 3.16 -3.09
N THR A 398 -19.45 3.22 -3.19
CA THR A 398 -18.67 2.33 -4.06
C THR A 398 -17.42 1.77 -3.38
N PHE A 399 -16.96 0.60 -3.84
CA PHE A 399 -15.64 0.09 -3.51
C PHE A 399 -14.98 -0.58 -4.71
N ILE A 400 -13.65 -0.60 -4.71
CA ILE A 400 -12.85 -1.27 -5.74
C ILE A 400 -12.25 -2.52 -5.12
N THR A 401 -12.47 -3.66 -5.76
CA THR A 401 -11.91 -4.95 -5.34
C THR A 401 -10.91 -5.45 -6.35
N LYS A 402 -9.74 -5.86 -5.86
CA LYS A 402 -8.82 -6.71 -6.59
C LYS A 402 -9.35 -8.13 -6.55
N LEU A 403 -9.76 -8.66 -7.69
CA LEU A 403 -10.10 -10.07 -7.85
C LEU A 403 -8.83 -10.81 -8.27
N GLN A 404 -8.35 -11.69 -7.40
CA GLN A 404 -7.27 -12.60 -7.68
C GLN A 404 -7.85 -13.95 -8.11
N TYR A 405 -7.58 -14.33 -9.34
CA TYR A 405 -7.96 -15.63 -9.88
C TYR A 405 -7.01 -16.66 -9.31
N GLY A 406 -7.58 -17.70 -8.67
CA GLY A 406 -6.88 -18.77 -7.98
C GLY A 406 -5.45 -18.98 -8.47
N THR A 407 -4.50 -18.79 -7.56
CA THR A 407 -3.13 -19.22 -7.84
C THR A 407 -3.20 -20.74 -7.80
N TYR A 408 -3.26 -21.39 -8.96
CA TYR A 408 -3.05 -22.83 -9.05
C TYR A 408 -1.73 -23.13 -8.30
N SER A 409 -1.85 -23.57 -7.05
CA SER A 409 -0.73 -23.80 -6.12
C SER A 409 -0.13 -25.19 -6.36
N GLY A 410 -0.88 -26.07 -7.01
CA GLY A 410 -0.34 -27.18 -7.77
C GLY A 410 0.08 -26.68 -9.14
N GLY A 411 1.19 -25.94 -9.24
CA GLY A 411 1.77 -25.66 -10.55
C GLY A 411 1.96 -27.00 -11.28
N TYR A 412 1.33 -27.16 -12.44
CA TYR A 412 1.58 -28.35 -13.25
C TYR A 412 3.05 -28.35 -13.66
N PHE A 413 3.78 -29.37 -13.24
CA PHE A 413 5.19 -29.52 -13.57
C PHE A 413 5.29 -29.90 -15.04
N LEU A 414 6.11 -29.15 -15.77
CA LEU A 414 6.55 -29.54 -17.10
C LEU A 414 7.78 -30.43 -16.92
N GLU A 415 7.63 -31.75 -17.02
CA GLU A 415 8.76 -32.69 -17.08
C GLU A 415 9.24 -32.86 -18.53
N ASP A 416 10.56 -32.87 -18.72
CA ASP A 416 11.21 -33.09 -20.01
C ASP A 416 11.18 -34.59 -20.39
N ILE A 417 10.44 -34.95 -21.44
CA ILE A 417 10.73 -36.19 -22.17
C ILE A 417 11.71 -35.86 -23.30
N ALA A 418 12.98 -36.10 -22.98
CA ALA A 418 14.09 -36.03 -23.90
C ALA A 418 13.91 -37.02 -25.07
N ALA A 419 13.26 -36.63 -26.17
CA ALA A 419 13.43 -37.31 -27.48
C ALA A 419 12.78 -36.65 -28.72
N ALA A 420 11.75 -35.80 -28.63
CA ALA A 420 11.04 -35.34 -29.82
C ALA A 420 11.37 -33.89 -30.20
N THR A 421 12.02 -33.68 -31.35
CA THR A 421 12.53 -32.39 -31.83
C THR A 421 11.49 -31.28 -32.06
N ASN A 422 10.18 -31.52 -31.84
CA ASN A 422 9.13 -30.54 -32.18
C ASN A 422 7.84 -30.64 -31.32
N VAL A 423 7.82 -31.40 -30.21
CA VAL A 423 6.60 -31.57 -29.39
C VAL A 423 6.97 -31.49 -27.92
N PHE A 424 6.36 -30.55 -27.21
CA PHE A 424 6.50 -30.40 -25.76
C PHE A 424 5.46 -31.31 -25.07
N GLU A 425 5.85 -31.95 -23.97
CA GLU A 425 4.98 -32.86 -23.22
C GLU A 425 4.71 -32.25 -21.84
N LEU A 426 3.48 -32.34 -21.36
CA LEU A 426 3.11 -31.89 -20.01
C LEU A 426 2.75 -33.14 -19.20
N ASP A 427 3.48 -33.38 -18.12
CA ASP A 427 3.23 -34.55 -17.28
C ASP A 427 1.96 -34.33 -16.45
N LEU A 428 0.85 -34.82 -16.98
CA LEU A 428 -0.45 -34.88 -16.35
C LEU A 428 -0.84 -36.35 -16.27
N VAL A 429 -1.24 -36.80 -15.07
CA VAL A 429 -1.44 -38.22 -14.72
C VAL A 429 -2.40 -38.92 -15.68
N THR A 430 -3.35 -38.19 -16.29
CA THR A 430 -4.15 -38.67 -17.41
C THR A 430 -4.53 -37.56 -18.40
N THR A 431 -4.85 -37.93 -19.64
CA THR A 431 -5.46 -37.03 -20.64
C THR A 431 -6.79 -36.43 -20.19
N ALA A 432 -7.54 -37.12 -19.32
CA ALA A 432 -8.80 -36.62 -18.79
C ALA A 432 -8.58 -35.45 -17.83
N GLU A 433 -7.58 -35.56 -16.95
CA GLU A 433 -7.18 -34.47 -16.05
C GLU A 433 -6.61 -33.28 -16.81
N ALA A 434 -5.85 -33.54 -17.89
CA ALA A 434 -5.32 -32.50 -18.76
C ALA A 434 -6.40 -31.65 -19.41
N ILE A 435 -7.44 -32.29 -19.96
CA ILE A 435 -8.55 -31.60 -20.62
C ILE A 435 -9.36 -30.76 -19.63
N VAL A 436 -9.49 -31.22 -18.38
CA VAL A 436 -10.17 -30.47 -17.32
C VAL A 436 -9.34 -29.26 -16.90
N ALA A 437 -8.02 -29.42 -16.75
CA ALA A 437 -7.11 -28.36 -16.35
C ALA A 437 -6.89 -27.31 -17.45
N PHE A 438 -6.88 -27.75 -18.71
CA PHE A 438 -6.53 -26.96 -19.88
C PHE A 438 -7.51 -27.24 -21.02
N PRO A 439 -8.73 -26.69 -21.01
CA PRO A 439 -9.69 -26.93 -22.09
C PRO A 439 -9.12 -26.54 -23.46
N TYR A 440 -9.60 -27.18 -24.52
CA TYR A 440 -9.28 -26.75 -25.89
C TYR A 440 -9.62 -25.27 -26.08
N ASP A 441 -8.76 -24.57 -26.81
CA ASP A 441 -8.82 -23.14 -27.13
C ASP A 441 -8.70 -22.21 -25.90
N SER A 442 -8.52 -22.77 -24.69
CA SER A 442 -8.27 -21.97 -23.50
C SER A 442 -6.91 -21.28 -23.58
N ALA A 443 -6.85 -20.06 -23.08
CA ALA A 443 -5.61 -19.32 -22.99
C ALA A 443 -4.88 -19.64 -21.68
N VAL A 444 -3.57 -19.82 -21.78
CA VAL A 444 -2.66 -20.14 -20.68
C VAL A 444 -1.43 -19.23 -20.73
N CYS A 445 -0.74 -19.12 -19.61
CA CYS A 445 0.37 -18.22 -19.39
C CYS A 445 1.55 -18.95 -18.77
N PHE A 446 2.73 -18.78 -19.36
CA PHE A 446 3.98 -19.23 -18.76
C PHE A 446 4.38 -18.26 -17.64
N LYS A 447 4.58 -18.79 -16.43
CA LYS A 447 4.98 -18.01 -15.24
C LYS A 447 6.49 -17.84 -15.12
N ASN A 448 7.26 -18.78 -15.68
CA ASN A 448 8.72 -18.75 -15.78
C ASN A 448 9.11 -19.37 -17.14
N VAL A 449 10.05 -18.76 -17.86
CA VAL A 449 10.57 -19.25 -19.16
C VAL A 449 12.10 -19.30 -19.19
N ASP A 450 12.76 -19.20 -18.03
CA ASP A 450 14.20 -18.97 -17.85
C ASP A 450 15.11 -20.03 -18.49
N GLN A 451 14.51 -21.08 -19.07
CA GLN A 451 15.20 -22.24 -19.59
C GLN A 451 14.81 -22.58 -21.03
N PHE A 452 13.95 -21.78 -21.67
CA PHE A 452 13.73 -21.90 -23.11
C PHE A 452 14.83 -21.12 -23.86
N ALA A 453 15.82 -21.84 -24.39
CA ALA A 453 16.86 -21.24 -25.22
C ALA A 453 16.50 -21.29 -26.71
N GLY A 454 16.34 -20.14 -27.36
CA GLY A 454 16.22 -20.04 -28.82
C GLY A 454 15.22 -18.99 -29.32
N ALA A 455 15.24 -18.73 -30.63
CA ALA A 455 14.24 -17.90 -31.30
C ALA A 455 12.91 -18.67 -31.35
N GLY A 456 11.92 -18.23 -30.57
CA GLY A 456 10.62 -18.90 -30.43
C GLY A 456 10.27 -19.35 -29.01
N ALA A 457 11.10 -19.04 -28.00
CA ALA A 457 10.75 -19.23 -26.61
C ALA A 457 9.46 -18.45 -26.26
N PRO A 458 8.51 -19.07 -25.51
CA PRO A 458 7.38 -18.33 -24.97
C PRO A 458 7.90 -17.15 -24.15
N THR A 459 7.23 -16.00 -24.25
CA THR A 459 7.56 -14.82 -23.45
C THR A 459 6.68 -14.86 -22.20
N VAL A 460 7.29 -14.77 -21.01
CA VAL A 460 6.52 -14.62 -19.76
C VAL A 460 5.56 -13.45 -19.93
N GLY A 461 4.31 -13.65 -19.51
CA GLY A 461 3.30 -12.60 -19.62
C GLY A 461 2.54 -12.58 -20.95
N THR A 462 2.92 -13.41 -21.93
CA THR A 462 2.19 -13.57 -23.20
C THR A 462 1.26 -14.78 -23.14
N PRO A 463 -0.05 -14.63 -23.40
CA PRO A 463 -0.96 -15.76 -23.46
C PRO A 463 -0.64 -16.65 -24.66
N VAL A 464 -0.78 -17.95 -24.49
CA VAL A 464 -0.82 -18.94 -25.57
C VAL A 464 -2.10 -19.77 -25.46
N TYR A 465 -2.55 -20.41 -26.53
CA TYR A 465 -3.84 -21.08 -26.58
C TYR A 465 -3.67 -22.59 -26.69
N VAL A 466 -4.42 -23.37 -25.92
CA VAL A 466 -4.35 -24.84 -25.94
C VAL A 466 -4.96 -25.36 -27.23
N LYS A 467 -4.15 -25.95 -28.10
CA LYS A 467 -4.59 -26.41 -29.41
C LYS A 467 -4.95 -27.88 -29.46
N THR A 468 -4.12 -28.76 -28.91
CA THR A 468 -4.39 -30.20 -28.96
C THR A 468 -4.05 -30.89 -27.65
N HIS A 469 -4.85 -31.89 -27.28
CA HIS A 469 -4.46 -32.96 -26.36
C HIS A 469 -4.21 -34.23 -27.14
N ALA A 470 -3.05 -34.85 -26.98
CA ALA A 470 -2.73 -36.14 -27.57
C ALA A 470 -2.20 -37.10 -26.49
N ALA A 471 -2.40 -38.40 -26.67
CA ALA A 471 -1.82 -39.40 -25.78
C ALA A 471 -0.30 -39.48 -25.98
N GLY A 472 0.44 -39.59 -24.88
CA GLY A 472 1.86 -39.90 -24.85
C GLY A 472 2.18 -41.24 -25.53
N THR A 473 3.36 -41.35 -26.14
CA THR A 473 3.84 -42.61 -26.75
C THR A 473 4.49 -43.56 -25.75
N ALA A 474 4.79 -43.08 -24.54
CA ALA A 474 5.42 -43.83 -23.45
C ALA A 474 4.86 -43.31 -22.11
N GLY A 475 3.93 -44.04 -21.49
CA GLY A 475 3.29 -43.60 -20.25
C GLY A 475 1.89 -43.01 -20.48
N THR A 476 1.15 -42.84 -19.40
CA THR A 476 -0.25 -42.35 -19.34
C THR A 476 -0.41 -40.87 -19.65
N ASP A 477 0.66 -40.22 -20.09
CA ASP A 477 0.84 -38.78 -19.98
C ASP A 477 0.22 -38.06 -21.19
N ALA A 478 -0.21 -36.81 -20.98
CA ALA A 478 -0.91 -36.02 -21.98
C ALA A 478 0.04 -35.04 -22.71
N LYS A 479 0.10 -35.12 -24.03
CA LYS A 479 0.80 -34.12 -24.84
C LYS A 479 -0.12 -32.94 -25.11
N ILE A 480 0.29 -31.74 -24.71
CA ILE A 480 -0.41 -30.51 -25.04
C ILE A 480 0.39 -29.74 -26.09
N SER A 481 -0.27 -29.32 -27.17
CA SER A 481 0.30 -28.33 -28.09
C SER A 481 -0.41 -27.01 -27.93
N TRP A 482 0.31 -25.92 -28.21
CA TRP A 482 -0.23 -24.57 -28.08
C TRP A 482 -0.28 -23.84 -29.41
N SER A 483 -0.98 -22.73 -29.45
CA SER A 483 -0.94 -21.74 -30.52
C SER A 483 -0.61 -20.37 -29.96
N GLY A 484 0.11 -19.55 -30.74
CA GLY A 484 0.31 -18.14 -30.42
C GLY A 484 -0.88 -17.25 -30.77
N THR A 485 -1.87 -17.78 -31.52
CA THR A 485 -2.98 -17.02 -32.08
C THR A 485 -4.27 -17.82 -32.04
N LEU A 486 -5.40 -17.10 -31.94
CA LEU A 486 -6.71 -17.66 -32.29
C LEU A 486 -7.04 -17.26 -33.73
N ASP A 487 -7.82 -18.09 -34.43
CA ASP A 487 -8.46 -17.71 -35.69
C ASP A 487 -9.69 -16.79 -35.45
N ALA A 488 -10.40 -16.46 -36.52
CA ALA A 488 -11.56 -15.58 -36.46
C ALA A 488 -12.75 -16.16 -35.65
N ASP A 489 -12.77 -17.49 -35.47
CA ASP A 489 -13.82 -18.21 -34.74
C ASP A 489 -13.41 -18.47 -33.28
N GLY A 490 -12.22 -18.01 -32.86
CA GLY A 490 -11.71 -18.18 -31.51
C GLY A 490 -11.05 -19.55 -31.27
N ILE A 491 -10.68 -20.27 -32.34
CA ILE A 491 -10.03 -21.58 -32.27
C ILE A 491 -8.52 -21.40 -32.37
N ALA A 492 -7.74 -22.15 -31.59
CA ALA A 492 -6.30 -22.09 -31.62
C ALA A 492 -5.76 -22.47 -33.03
N ASP A 493 -5.14 -21.50 -33.71
CA ASP A 493 -4.73 -21.63 -35.11
C ASP A 493 -3.41 -22.40 -35.25
N THR A 494 -2.28 -21.76 -35.60
CA THR A 494 -1.07 -22.50 -35.97
C THR A 494 -0.37 -23.03 -34.72
N VAL A 495 0.15 -24.27 -34.77
CA VAL A 495 0.91 -24.83 -33.64
C VAL A 495 2.13 -23.93 -33.38
N LEU A 496 2.22 -23.39 -32.17
CA LEU A 496 3.38 -22.66 -31.67
C LEU A 496 4.52 -23.67 -31.50
N THR A 497 5.53 -23.54 -32.36
CA THR A 497 6.74 -24.35 -32.24
C THR A 497 7.64 -23.72 -31.20
N ILE A 498 7.67 -24.31 -30.01
CA ILE A 498 8.59 -23.90 -28.95
C ILE A 498 9.88 -24.71 -29.13
N THR A 499 10.97 -24.03 -29.50
CA THR A 499 12.29 -24.64 -29.63
C THR A 499 13.11 -24.43 -28.37
N GLY A 500 13.73 -25.50 -27.86
CA GLY A 500 14.60 -25.47 -26.67
C GLY A 500 14.27 -26.61 -25.71
N THR A 501 15.23 -26.98 -24.87
CA THR A 501 15.04 -27.98 -23.80
C THR A 501 14.75 -27.23 -22.50
N PRO A 502 13.58 -27.42 -21.85
CA PRO A 502 13.34 -26.86 -20.53
C PRO A 502 14.36 -27.47 -19.54
N GLY A 503 15.13 -26.63 -18.88
CA GLY A 503 16.23 -26.99 -17.99
C GLY A 503 15.77 -27.41 -16.58
N GLY A 504 14.85 -28.35 -16.46
CA GLY A 504 14.39 -28.87 -15.16
C GLY A 504 13.07 -28.29 -14.63
N ALA A 505 12.69 -28.79 -13.44
CA ALA A 505 11.33 -28.80 -12.88
C ALA A 505 10.71 -27.44 -12.46
N THR A 506 11.17 -26.31 -13.00
CA THR A 506 10.74 -24.96 -12.55
C THR A 506 9.89 -24.20 -13.56
N THR A 507 9.58 -24.80 -14.71
CA THR A 507 8.67 -24.17 -15.68
C THR A 507 7.22 -24.42 -15.26
N HIS A 508 6.47 -23.35 -15.02
CA HIS A 508 5.07 -23.42 -14.58
C HIS A 508 4.14 -22.71 -15.56
N MET A 509 2.96 -23.28 -15.78
CA MET A 509 1.86 -22.64 -16.52
C MET A 509 0.67 -22.37 -15.59
N GLY A 510 -0.08 -21.33 -15.90
CA GLY A 510 -1.40 -21.05 -15.30
C GLY A 510 -2.39 -20.60 -16.36
N ALA A 511 -3.67 -20.50 -16.00
CA ALA A 511 -4.68 -19.92 -16.89
C ALA A 511 -4.37 -18.45 -17.20
N ALA A 512 -4.71 -18.00 -18.41
CA ALA A 512 -4.71 -16.58 -18.75
C ALA A 512 -6.07 -15.97 -18.47
N THR A 513 -6.10 -14.73 -18.00
CA THR A 513 -7.32 -13.98 -17.70
C THR A 513 -7.79 -13.23 -18.94
N ARG A 514 -9.06 -13.36 -19.32
CA ARG A 514 -9.64 -12.65 -20.46
C ARG A 514 -9.99 -11.21 -20.08
N SER A 515 -9.47 -10.24 -20.83
CA SER A 515 -9.79 -8.82 -20.69
C SER A 515 -11.11 -8.46 -21.38
N ILE A 516 -11.66 -7.30 -21.04
CA ILE A 516 -12.85 -6.68 -21.66
C ILE A 516 -12.71 -6.45 -23.17
N ASN A 517 -11.49 -6.31 -23.69
CA ASN A 517 -11.24 -6.18 -25.12
C ASN A 517 -11.17 -7.54 -25.83
N ASN A 518 -11.65 -8.59 -25.17
CA ASN A 518 -11.60 -9.97 -25.66
C ASN A 518 -10.17 -10.53 -25.80
N THR A 519 -9.17 -9.86 -25.23
CA THR A 519 -7.76 -10.25 -25.27
C THR A 519 -7.35 -10.96 -23.98
N TYR A 520 -6.63 -12.06 -24.07
CA TYR A 520 -6.12 -12.75 -22.88
C TYR A 520 -4.86 -12.06 -22.33
N THR A 521 -4.69 -12.11 -21.01
CA THR A 521 -3.56 -11.50 -20.29
C THR A 521 -3.08 -12.43 -19.18
N CYS A 522 -1.81 -12.35 -18.84
CA CYS A 522 -1.21 -13.19 -17.81
C CYS A 522 -1.20 -12.55 -16.42
N SER A 523 -2.03 -11.53 -16.20
CA SER A 523 -2.26 -10.98 -14.86
C SER A 523 -3.25 -11.87 -14.12
N ASN A 524 -2.86 -12.37 -12.95
CA ASN A 524 -3.78 -13.08 -12.05
C ASN A 524 -4.77 -12.14 -11.36
N ASN A 525 -4.68 -10.83 -11.60
CA ASN A 525 -5.48 -9.82 -10.92
C ASN A 525 -6.30 -9.00 -11.93
N THR A 526 -7.57 -8.77 -11.61
CA THR A 526 -8.35 -7.65 -12.16
C THR A 526 -8.79 -6.74 -11.01
N TYR A 527 -9.15 -5.50 -11.34
CA TYR A 527 -9.70 -4.54 -10.39
C TYR A 527 -11.10 -4.17 -10.87
N VAL A 528 -12.10 -4.36 -10.04
CA VAL A 528 -13.51 -4.17 -10.37
C VAL A 528 -14.11 -3.18 -9.38
N GLN A 529 -14.86 -2.19 -9.87
CA GLN A 529 -15.62 -1.30 -8.99
C GLN A 529 -17.03 -1.82 -8.78
N TYR A 530 -17.43 -2.06 -7.55
CA TYR A 530 -18.81 -2.32 -7.18
C TYR A 530 -19.47 -1.03 -6.68
N SER A 531 -20.71 -0.80 -7.09
CA SER A 531 -21.59 0.22 -6.50
C SER A 531 -22.62 -0.51 -5.67
N TYR A 532 -22.97 0.05 -4.53
CA TYR A 532 -23.98 -0.51 -3.64
C TYR A 532 -24.97 0.57 -3.20
N ASP A 533 -26.14 0.20 -2.74
CA ASP A 533 -27.15 1.12 -2.22
C ASP A 533 -28.00 0.47 -1.09
N ALA A 534 -29.03 1.19 -0.64
CA ALA A 534 -29.89 0.72 0.45
C ALA A 534 -30.84 -0.44 0.07
N ALA A 535 -30.98 -0.78 -1.21
CA ALA A 535 -31.77 -1.90 -1.70
C ALA A 535 -30.97 -3.22 -1.74
N ASP A 536 -29.64 -3.15 -1.63
CA ASP A 536 -28.76 -4.30 -1.56
C ASP A 536 -28.84 -5.05 -0.22
N VAL A 537 -28.30 -6.26 -0.21
CA VAL A 537 -28.28 -7.15 0.94
C VAL A 537 -26.85 -7.36 1.39
N PHE A 538 -26.56 -7.07 2.66
CA PHE A 538 -25.20 -7.10 3.19
C PHE A 538 -25.06 -8.14 4.30
N TYR A 539 -24.00 -8.94 4.27
CA TYR A 539 -23.65 -9.91 5.30
C TYR A 539 -22.25 -9.63 5.84
N LEU A 540 -22.09 -9.65 7.17
CA LEU A 540 -20.83 -9.32 7.86
C LEU A 540 -19.96 -10.53 8.20
N THR A 541 -20.40 -11.75 7.89
CA THR A 541 -19.64 -13.00 8.11
C THR A 541 -20.01 -14.06 7.08
N SER A 542 -19.02 -14.84 6.67
CA SER A 542 -19.10 -15.78 5.55
C SER A 542 -18.73 -17.24 5.88
N SER A 543 -18.08 -17.54 7.01
CA SER A 543 -17.50 -18.89 7.19
C SER A 543 -18.55 -20.00 7.40
N GLY A 544 -18.58 -20.96 6.47
CA GLY A 544 -19.23 -22.27 6.65
C GLY A 544 -20.74 -22.36 6.43
N GLY A 545 -21.38 -21.28 5.96
CA GLY A 545 -22.79 -21.29 5.59
C GLY A 545 -23.58 -20.22 6.33
N VAL A 546 -23.88 -19.16 5.58
CA VAL A 546 -24.99 -18.23 5.81
C VAL A 546 -25.02 -17.59 7.20
N SER A 547 -24.39 -16.42 7.34
CA SER A 547 -25.06 -15.40 8.16
C SER A 547 -26.45 -15.21 7.53
N THR A 548 -27.51 -15.61 8.22
CA THR A 548 -28.88 -15.48 7.69
C THR A 548 -29.45 -14.08 7.91
N THR A 549 -28.75 -13.25 8.67
CA THR A 549 -29.24 -11.93 9.07
C THR A 549 -28.49 -10.88 8.27
N PRO A 550 -29.14 -10.28 7.26
CA PRO A 550 -28.55 -9.16 6.57
C PRO A 550 -28.43 -7.97 7.52
N THR A 551 -27.38 -7.18 7.34
CA THR A 551 -27.17 -5.90 8.01
C THR A 551 -27.66 -4.74 7.14
N SER A 552 -27.73 -3.55 7.71
CA SER A 552 -27.98 -2.32 6.94
C SER A 552 -26.70 -1.90 6.20
N MET A 553 -26.85 -1.05 5.17
CA MET A 553 -25.72 -0.40 4.50
C MET A 553 -24.75 0.26 5.49
N ALA A 554 -25.26 1.02 6.48
CA ALA A 554 -24.42 1.61 7.52
C ALA A 554 -23.68 0.55 8.37
N GLY A 555 -24.29 -0.61 8.59
CA GLY A 555 -23.65 -1.74 9.26
C GLY A 555 -22.56 -2.38 8.40
N PHE A 556 -22.78 -2.50 7.10
CA PHE A 556 -21.79 -2.96 6.13
C PHE A 556 -20.60 -2.00 6.05
N GLU A 557 -20.84 -0.69 5.98
CA GLU A 557 -19.76 0.29 5.88
C GLU A 557 -18.97 0.42 7.19
N GLY A 558 -19.66 0.56 8.33
CA GLY A 558 -19.08 1.19 9.52
C GLY A 558 -18.98 0.35 10.78
N THR A 559 -19.31 -0.95 10.77
CA THR A 559 -19.25 -1.74 12.01
C THR A 559 -17.79 -2.04 12.41
N TYR A 560 -17.22 -1.20 13.28
CA TYR A 560 -15.85 -1.34 13.83
C TYR A 560 -15.74 -2.30 15.02
N TYR A 561 -16.85 -2.73 15.59
CA TYR A 561 -16.85 -3.57 16.79
C TYR A 561 -17.10 -5.03 16.45
N GLN A 562 -16.21 -5.89 16.95
CA GLN A 562 -16.42 -7.32 17.00
C GLN A 562 -17.71 -7.58 17.79
N SER A 563 -18.81 -7.89 17.10
CA SER A 563 -19.94 -8.53 17.77
C SER A 563 -19.47 -9.86 18.38
N SER A 564 -20.21 -10.45 19.32
CA SER A 564 -19.85 -11.74 19.95
C SER A 564 -19.62 -12.90 18.98
N SER A 565 -19.85 -12.70 17.67
CA SER A 565 -19.62 -13.64 16.57
C SER A 565 -18.48 -13.26 15.61
N GLY A 566 -17.64 -12.25 15.90
CA GLY A 566 -16.47 -11.95 15.05
C GLY A 566 -16.75 -11.08 13.81
N ALA A 567 -17.94 -10.47 13.71
CA ALA A 567 -18.38 -9.77 12.51
C ALA A 567 -17.91 -8.31 12.47
N TYR A 568 -17.24 -7.90 11.39
CA TYR A 568 -16.87 -6.52 11.11
C TYR A 568 -17.56 -6.03 9.82
N GLY A 569 -17.85 -4.73 9.75
CA GLY A 569 -18.13 -4.06 8.49
C GLY A 569 -16.83 -3.79 7.74
N LEU A 570 -16.92 -3.31 6.50
CA LEU A 570 -15.80 -2.88 5.67
C LEU A 570 -14.77 -2.08 6.47
N GLN A 571 -15.15 -0.96 7.08
CA GLN A 571 -14.17 -0.16 7.82
C GLN A 571 -13.64 -0.87 9.08
N GLY A 572 -14.39 -1.83 9.63
CA GLY A 572 -13.93 -2.71 10.69
C GLY A 572 -12.87 -3.72 10.20
N HIS A 573 -13.06 -4.32 9.03
CA HIS A 573 -12.06 -5.19 8.37
C HIS A 573 -10.75 -4.45 8.11
N LYS A 574 -10.83 -3.23 7.57
CA LYS A 574 -9.65 -2.36 7.41
C LYS A 574 -8.95 -2.03 8.73
N ALA A 575 -9.70 -1.99 9.84
CA ALA A 575 -9.19 -1.66 11.16
C ALA A 575 -8.77 -2.89 12.00
N ASP A 576 -9.19 -4.11 11.64
CA ASP A 576 -8.93 -5.32 12.40
C ASP A 576 -7.44 -5.71 12.35
N THR A 577 -6.93 -6.18 13.48
CA THR A 577 -5.49 -6.37 13.76
C THR A 577 -5.16 -7.81 14.12
N THR A 578 -5.88 -8.78 13.57
CA THR A 578 -5.60 -10.19 13.85
C THR A 578 -4.11 -10.50 13.60
N ALA A 579 -3.51 -11.21 14.57
CA ALA A 579 -2.15 -10.98 15.05
C ALA A 579 -1.05 -10.97 13.95
N GLY A 580 -0.47 -9.79 13.72
CA GLY A 580 0.72 -9.60 12.90
C GLY A 580 0.72 -8.34 12.02
N ASN A 581 -0.44 -7.75 11.77
CA ASN A 581 -0.58 -6.58 10.91
C ASN A 581 -0.96 -5.32 11.73
N VAL A 582 -0.35 -4.19 11.35
CA VAL A 582 -0.62 -2.88 11.93
C VAL A 582 -2.05 -2.45 11.57
N PRO A 583 -2.89 -2.01 12.53
CA PRO A 583 -4.23 -1.51 12.25
C PRO A 583 -4.22 -0.41 11.19
N GLY A 584 -5.17 -0.47 10.24
CA GLY A 584 -5.55 0.68 9.42
C GLY A 584 -4.70 0.96 8.17
N LEU A 585 -3.76 0.08 7.79
CA LEU A 585 -2.91 0.34 6.62
C LEU A 585 -3.41 -0.27 5.31
N ALA A 586 -4.09 -1.42 5.34
CA ALA A 586 -4.53 -2.09 4.11
C ALA A 586 -5.59 -3.16 4.38
N TRP A 587 -6.36 -3.47 3.34
CA TRP A 587 -7.22 -4.64 3.24
C TRP A 587 -6.41 -5.91 2.94
N THR A 588 -6.93 -7.05 3.33
CA THR A 588 -6.36 -8.38 3.11
C THR A 588 -7.28 -9.26 2.26
N ALA A 589 -6.71 -10.33 1.70
CA ALA A 589 -7.49 -11.36 1.02
C ALA A 589 -8.46 -12.01 2.01
N GLY A 590 -9.73 -12.17 1.62
CA GLY A 590 -10.79 -12.66 2.49
C GLY A 590 -11.49 -11.58 3.33
N ASP A 591 -11.24 -10.28 3.11
CA ASP A 591 -12.08 -9.23 3.72
C ASP A 591 -13.46 -9.11 3.04
N ILE A 592 -13.55 -9.55 1.77
CA ILE A 592 -14.82 -9.76 1.06
C ILE A 592 -14.78 -11.16 0.47
N ASP A 593 -15.75 -11.97 0.84
CA ASP A 593 -15.82 -13.36 0.43
C ASP A 593 -16.71 -13.57 -0.79
N ALA A 594 -17.70 -12.71 -1.01
CA ALA A 594 -18.54 -12.83 -2.19
C ALA A 594 -19.21 -11.52 -2.58
N VAL A 595 -19.42 -11.36 -3.88
CA VAL A 595 -20.36 -10.40 -4.45
C VAL A 595 -21.21 -11.10 -5.49
N ASP A 596 -22.53 -11.16 -5.25
CA ASP A 596 -23.52 -11.68 -6.19
C ASP A 596 -24.35 -10.50 -6.73
N TYR A 597 -24.00 -10.00 -7.92
CA TYR A 597 -24.71 -8.92 -8.61
C TYR A 597 -25.75 -9.47 -9.59
N GLU A 598 -27.04 -9.23 -9.33
CA GLU A 598 -28.11 -9.60 -10.25
C GLU A 598 -28.60 -8.39 -11.06
N ALA A 599 -28.40 -8.42 -12.38
CA ALA A 599 -28.96 -7.44 -13.30
C ALA A 599 -30.48 -7.68 -13.54
N LEU A 600 -31.28 -7.68 -12.46
CA LEU A 600 -32.73 -7.85 -12.49
C LEU A 600 -33.47 -6.56 -12.11
N ALA A 601 -34.78 -6.53 -12.36
CA ALA A 601 -35.66 -5.42 -12.03
C ALA A 601 -35.71 -5.21 -10.49
N GLY A 602 -34.84 -4.34 -9.99
CA GLY A 602 -34.61 -4.10 -8.56
C GLY A 602 -33.14 -3.86 -8.23
N ASN A 603 -32.20 -4.28 -9.09
CA ASN A 603 -30.74 -4.16 -8.92
C ASN A 603 -30.27 -4.56 -7.52
N ILE A 604 -30.76 -5.68 -6.98
CA ILE A 604 -30.36 -6.16 -5.67
C ILE A 604 -29.08 -6.97 -5.83
N SER A 605 -28.02 -6.50 -5.18
CA SER A 605 -26.73 -7.16 -5.06
C SER A 605 -26.60 -7.74 -3.65
N ILE A 606 -25.87 -8.85 -3.53
CA ILE A 606 -25.55 -9.45 -2.24
C ILE A 606 -24.04 -9.30 -2.00
N PHE A 607 -23.68 -8.64 -0.90
CA PHE A 607 -22.30 -8.46 -0.47
C PHE A 607 -22.05 -9.30 0.78
N LYS A 608 -20.96 -10.07 0.79
CA LYS A 608 -20.54 -10.86 1.95
C LYS A 608 -19.12 -10.46 2.37
N ALA A 609 -18.98 -9.87 3.55
CA ALA A 609 -17.68 -9.65 4.20
C ALA A 609 -17.16 -10.97 4.81
N GLY A 610 -15.85 -11.17 4.74
CA GLY A 610 -15.18 -12.39 5.13
C GLY A 610 -14.41 -12.28 6.44
N GLY A 611 -14.39 -13.35 7.25
CA GLY A 611 -13.85 -13.35 8.62
C GLY A 611 -13.04 -14.58 8.99
#